data_AF-A0A537XMS8-F1
#
_entry.id   AF-A0A537XMS8-F1
#
_cell.length_a   1.000
_cell.length_b   1.000
_cell.length_c   1.000
_cell.angle_alpha   90.00
_cell.angle_beta   90.00
_cell.angle_gamma   90.00
#
_symmetry.space_group_name_H-M   'P 1'
#
loop_
_entity.id
_entity.type
_entity.pdbx_description
1 polymer ?
#
loop_
_entity_poly.entity_id
_entity_poly.type
_entity_poly.pdbx_seq_one_letter_code
_entity_poly.pdbx_strand_id
1 'polypeptide(L)'
;MAPSKSGLAVLLAVVAALIVAATAARAEEGPMPEEIAWKLLEIGRVIDPPKTAAIYAPLQEKEPYPGAKIERDVKYGAADRNRLDIFMPETASSPRPVLIFVHGGAFVTGDKRVGDGPFYDNIMLWAV
;
A
#
# COMPACT_ATOMS: atom_id res chain seq x y z
N MET A 1 -26.54 19.67 44.18
CA MET A 1 -27.73 19.32 43.39
C MET A 1 -27.28 18.37 42.30
N ALA A 2 -27.55 17.06 42.43
CA ALA A 2 -27.10 16.07 41.45
C ALA A 2 -27.89 16.28 40.14
N PRO A 3 -27.24 16.21 38.96
CA PRO A 3 -27.95 16.35 37.70
C PRO A 3 -29.03 15.26 37.60
N SER A 4 -30.22 15.62 37.10
CA SER A 4 -31.28 14.65 36.85
C SER A 4 -30.77 13.56 35.90
N LYS A 5 -31.29 12.35 36.02
CA LYS A 5 -30.95 11.22 35.13
C LYS A 5 -31.08 11.59 33.64
N SER A 6 -31.98 12.52 33.31
CA SER A 6 -32.16 13.10 31.98
C SER A 6 -31.01 14.01 31.51
N GLY A 7 -30.43 14.84 32.39
CA GLY A 7 -29.31 15.72 32.04
C GLY A 7 -28.00 14.97 31.76
N LEU A 8 -27.74 13.89 32.51
CA LEU A 8 -26.58 13.04 32.30
C LEU A 8 -26.68 12.25 30.97
N ALA A 9 -27.88 11.78 30.61
CA ALA A 9 -28.12 11.07 29.35
C ALA A 9 -27.93 11.98 28.13
N VAL A 10 -28.36 13.24 28.19
CA VAL A 10 -28.15 14.22 27.11
C VAL A 10 -26.66 14.55 26.94
N LEU A 11 -25.93 14.73 28.03
CA LEU A 11 -24.48 14.99 27.97
C LEU A 11 -23.71 13.82 27.35
N LEU A 12 -24.03 12.58 27.74
CA LEU A 12 -23.45 11.37 27.17
C LEU A 12 -23.75 11.24 25.67
N ALA A 13 -24.98 11.55 25.24
CA ALA A 13 -25.35 11.52 23.84
C ALA A 13 -24.59 12.56 23.01
N VAL A 14 -24.39 13.77 23.54
CA VAL A 14 -23.61 14.83 22.88
C VAL A 14 -22.14 14.45 22.77
N VAL A 15 -21.53 13.90 23.83
CA VAL A 15 -20.13 13.44 23.79
C VAL A 15 -19.96 12.29 22.80
N ALA A 16 -20.89 11.32 22.79
CA ALA A 16 -20.87 10.23 21.81
C ALA A 16 -20.99 10.75 20.37
N ALA A 17 -21.89 11.71 20.11
CA ALA A 17 -22.03 12.32 18.80
C ALA A 17 -20.77 13.07 18.35
N LEU A 18 -20.08 13.76 19.26
CA LEU A 18 -18.82 14.44 18.96
C LEU A 18 -17.68 13.46 18.65
N ILE A 19 -17.62 12.32 19.34
CA ILE A 19 -16.63 11.26 19.08
C ILE A 19 -16.90 10.58 17.72
N VAL A 20 -18.16 10.32 17.38
CA VAL A 20 -18.55 9.77 16.07
C VAL A 20 -18.23 10.75 14.94
N ALA A 21 -18.48 12.05 15.13
CA ALA A 21 -18.12 13.07 14.15
C ALA A 21 -16.59 13.17 13.95
N ALA A 22 -15.81 13.10 15.03
CA ALA A 22 -14.35 13.16 14.97
C ALA A 22 -13.71 11.93 14.31
N THR A 23 -14.34 10.75 14.39
CA THR A 23 -13.87 9.51 13.73
C THR A 23 -14.21 9.48 12.26
N ALA A 24 -15.40 9.97 11.87
CA ALA A 24 -15.78 10.13 10.45
C ALA A 24 -14.86 11.10 9.70
N ALA A 25 -14.42 12.19 10.35
CA ALA A 25 -13.52 13.17 9.75
C ALA A 25 -12.13 12.61 9.38
N ARG A 26 -11.65 11.54 10.05
CA ARG A 26 -10.38 10.88 9.67
C ARG A 26 -10.52 9.91 8.49
N ALA A 27 -11.75 9.53 8.14
CA ALA A 27 -12.01 8.64 7.02
C ALA A 27 -12.02 9.37 5.65
N GLU A 28 -12.09 10.70 5.65
CA GLU A 28 -12.08 11.53 4.43
C GLU A 28 -10.68 12.01 4.02
N GLU A 29 -9.66 11.87 4.87
CA GLU A 29 -8.27 12.05 4.43
C GLU A 29 -7.92 10.87 3.51
N GLY A 30 -7.77 11.14 2.20
CA GLY A 30 -7.25 10.14 1.27
C GLY A 30 -5.92 9.57 1.81
N PRO A 31 -5.57 8.30 1.51
CA PRO A 31 -4.43 7.62 2.15
C PRO A 31 -3.06 8.25 1.82
N MET A 32 -3.02 9.31 1.01
CA MET A 32 -1.80 9.99 0.60
C MET A 32 -1.65 11.31 1.37
N PRO A 33 -0.60 11.47 2.21
CA PRO A 33 -0.29 12.71 2.90
C PRO A 33 -0.20 13.93 1.96
N GLU A 34 -0.68 15.09 2.42
CA GLU A 34 -0.69 16.34 1.65
C GLU A 34 0.71 16.73 1.14
N GLU A 35 1.74 16.51 1.96
CA GLU A 35 3.13 16.76 1.59
C GLU A 35 3.57 15.98 0.34
N ILE A 36 3.15 14.71 0.23
CA ILE A 36 3.44 13.88 -0.94
C ILE A 36 2.71 14.40 -2.16
N ALA A 37 1.44 14.81 -2.01
CA ALA A 37 0.67 15.40 -3.10
C ALA A 37 1.35 16.65 -3.67
N TRP A 38 1.85 17.54 -2.81
CA TRP A 38 2.60 18.74 -3.24
C TRP A 38 3.89 18.38 -3.97
N LYS A 39 4.69 17.44 -3.46
CA LYS A 39 5.92 16.97 -4.15
C LYS A 39 5.62 16.39 -5.53
N LEU A 40 4.50 15.69 -5.71
CA LEU A 40 4.09 15.18 -7.01
C LEU A 40 3.67 16.30 -7.97
N LEU A 41 2.99 17.33 -7.46
CA LEU A 41 2.64 18.51 -8.25
C LEU A 41 3.89 19.27 -8.74
N GLU A 42 4.94 19.35 -7.92
CA GLU A 42 6.22 19.97 -8.28
C GLU A 42 6.96 19.22 -9.41
N ILE A 43 6.83 17.88 -9.48
CA ILE A 43 7.37 17.10 -10.61
C ILE A 43 6.67 17.51 -11.92
N GLY A 44 5.37 17.78 -11.85
CA GLY A 44 4.55 18.19 -12.99
C GLY A 44 4.04 17.03 -13.84
N ARG A 45 3.40 17.36 -14.96
CA ARG A 45 2.75 16.39 -15.87
C ARG A 45 3.75 15.78 -16.86
N VAL A 46 4.74 15.09 -16.34
CA VAL A 46 5.82 14.44 -17.12
C VAL A 46 6.03 13.01 -16.66
N ILE A 47 6.67 12.19 -17.50
CA ILE A 47 7.09 10.84 -17.13
C ILE A 47 8.50 10.94 -16.51
N ASP A 48 8.57 11.00 -15.17
CA ASP A 48 9.83 11.05 -14.41
C ASP A 48 9.84 10.00 -13.29
N PRO A 49 9.99 8.70 -13.62
CA PRO A 49 10.03 7.64 -12.62
C PRO A 49 11.10 7.83 -11.54
N PRO A 50 12.34 8.30 -11.83
CA PRO A 50 13.34 8.54 -10.80
C PRO A 50 12.88 9.53 -9.72
N LYS A 51 12.25 10.65 -10.08
CA LYS A 51 11.77 11.61 -9.07
C LYS A 51 10.60 11.08 -8.25
N THR A 52 9.65 10.40 -8.90
CA THR A 52 8.54 9.77 -8.17
C THR A 52 9.05 8.66 -7.24
N ALA A 53 10.03 7.87 -7.71
CA ALA A 53 10.66 6.81 -6.93
C ALA A 53 11.33 7.36 -5.66
N ALA A 54 12.02 8.51 -5.75
CA ALA A 54 12.67 9.15 -4.61
C ALA A 54 11.69 9.55 -3.49
N ILE A 55 10.43 9.87 -3.84
CA ILE A 55 9.38 10.19 -2.87
C ILE A 55 8.88 8.94 -2.15
N TYR A 56 8.62 7.86 -2.89
CA TYR A 56 7.93 6.68 -2.35
C TYR A 56 8.87 5.59 -1.81
N ALA A 57 10.08 5.44 -2.35
CA ALA A 57 10.99 4.38 -1.93
C ALA A 57 11.30 4.37 -0.43
N PRO A 58 11.48 5.52 0.25
CA PRO A 58 11.71 5.55 1.70
C PRO A 58 10.52 5.07 2.55
N LEU A 59 9.32 5.02 1.97
CA LEU A 59 8.08 4.63 2.66
C LEU A 59 7.81 3.13 2.58
N GLN A 60 8.60 2.38 1.81
CA GLN A 60 8.39 0.96 1.59
C GLN A 60 9.35 0.12 2.44
N GLU A 61 8.91 -1.09 2.74
CA GLU A 61 9.78 -2.11 3.34
C GLU A 61 10.94 -2.47 2.41
N LYS A 62 12.03 -2.93 3.00
CA LYS A 62 13.20 -3.46 2.29
C LYS A 62 13.43 -4.91 2.69
N GLU A 63 13.96 -5.70 1.77
CA GLU A 63 14.29 -7.09 2.06
C GLU A 63 15.32 -7.20 3.20
N PRO A 64 15.22 -8.25 4.06
CA PRO A 64 14.24 -9.34 4.01
C PRO A 64 12.85 -8.93 4.55
N TYR A 65 11.78 -9.50 3.99
CA TYR A 65 10.39 -9.22 4.38
C TYR A 65 9.88 -10.24 5.40
N PRO A 66 9.68 -9.87 6.68
CA PRO A 66 9.23 -10.82 7.70
C PRO A 66 7.84 -11.38 7.38
N GLY A 67 7.64 -12.69 7.56
CA GLY A 67 6.34 -13.33 7.36
C GLY A 67 6.01 -13.63 5.89
N ALA A 68 6.88 -13.24 4.95
CA ALA A 68 6.74 -13.56 3.54
C ALA A 68 7.84 -14.53 3.07
N LYS A 69 7.43 -15.65 2.48
CA LYS A 69 8.30 -16.51 1.68
C LYS A 69 8.27 -16.04 0.23
N ILE A 70 9.44 -15.89 -0.38
CA ILE A 70 9.59 -15.41 -1.75
C ILE A 70 10.34 -16.45 -2.59
N GLU A 71 9.76 -16.82 -3.73
CA GLU A 71 10.43 -17.62 -4.75
C GLU A 71 10.70 -16.72 -5.97
N ARG A 72 11.98 -16.49 -6.27
CA ARG A 72 12.42 -15.59 -7.34
C ARG A 72 12.62 -16.34 -8.66
N ASP A 73 12.34 -15.66 -9.77
CA ASP A 73 12.67 -16.09 -11.13
C ASP A 73 12.11 -17.47 -11.52
N VAL A 74 10.90 -17.78 -11.08
CA VAL A 74 10.20 -19.02 -11.45
C VAL A 74 9.87 -19.00 -12.94
N LYS A 75 10.36 -19.99 -13.70
CA LYS A 75 10.14 -20.12 -15.14
C LYS A 75 8.75 -20.68 -15.45
N TYR A 76 7.97 -19.96 -16.25
CA TYR A 76 6.61 -20.37 -16.64
C TYR A 76 6.42 -20.64 -18.14
N GLY A 77 7.47 -20.52 -18.95
CA GLY A 77 7.41 -20.82 -20.37
C GLY A 77 8.77 -20.85 -21.04
N ALA A 78 8.79 -21.10 -22.36
CA ALA A 78 10.02 -21.37 -23.10
C ALA A 78 10.97 -20.16 -23.15
N ALA A 79 10.43 -18.96 -23.37
CA ALA A 79 11.21 -17.75 -23.55
C ALA A 79 11.99 -17.35 -22.27
N ASP A 80 13.10 -16.66 -22.47
CA ASP A 80 14.01 -16.31 -21.36
C ASP A 80 13.35 -15.38 -20.34
N ARG A 81 12.52 -14.45 -20.80
CA ARG A 81 11.78 -13.49 -19.94
C ARG A 81 10.49 -14.06 -19.35
N ASN A 82 10.13 -15.32 -19.62
CA ASN A 82 8.99 -15.96 -18.96
C ASN A 82 9.37 -16.35 -17.54
N ARG A 83 9.47 -15.35 -16.67
CA ARG A 83 9.83 -15.45 -15.25
C ARG A 83 8.84 -14.67 -14.41
N LEU A 84 8.54 -15.19 -13.22
CA LEU A 84 7.73 -14.50 -12.21
C LEU A 84 8.37 -14.68 -10.83
N ASP A 85 8.07 -13.75 -9.93
CA ASP A 85 8.39 -13.89 -8.51
C ASP A 85 7.09 -14.22 -7.77
N ILE A 86 7.14 -15.22 -6.88
CA ILE A 86 5.99 -15.66 -6.09
C ILE A 86 6.20 -15.22 -4.65
N PHE A 87 5.27 -14.42 -4.13
CA PHE A 87 5.22 -14.03 -2.73
C PHE A 87 4.10 -14.81 -2.04
N MET A 88 4.41 -15.44 -0.93
CA MET A 88 3.50 -16.28 -0.16
C MET A 88 3.67 -15.99 1.33
N PRO A 89 2.63 -16.12 2.15
CA PRO A 89 2.81 -16.07 3.59
C PRO A 89 3.66 -17.27 4.04
N GLU A 90 4.48 -17.09 5.08
CA GLU A 90 5.26 -18.19 5.66
C GLU A 90 4.37 -19.36 6.13
N THR A 91 3.15 -19.05 6.56
CA THR A 91 2.16 -20.04 6.97
C THR A 91 0.82 -19.77 6.28
N ALA A 92 0.28 -20.78 5.61
CA ALA A 92 -1.05 -20.73 4.99
C ALA A 92 -1.86 -21.95 5.42
N SER A 93 -3.12 -21.72 5.82
CA SER A 93 -4.04 -22.78 6.30
C SER A 93 -5.23 -23.03 5.37
N SER A 94 -5.40 -22.22 4.32
CA SER A 94 -6.51 -22.36 3.36
C SER A 94 -6.13 -21.82 1.97
N PRO A 95 -6.85 -22.24 0.90
CA PRO A 95 -6.71 -21.63 -0.42
C PRO A 95 -7.01 -20.12 -0.38
N ARG A 96 -6.18 -19.31 -1.03
CA ARG A 96 -6.30 -17.84 -1.07
C ARG A 96 -6.43 -17.37 -2.53
N PRO A 97 -7.02 -16.19 -2.76
CA PRO A 97 -6.95 -15.52 -4.06
C PRO A 97 -5.50 -15.30 -4.50
N VAL A 98 -5.26 -15.30 -5.81
CA VAL A 98 -3.96 -14.99 -6.40
C VAL A 98 -4.02 -13.60 -7.01
N LEU A 99 -3.16 -12.69 -6.54
CA LEU A 99 -2.91 -11.42 -7.19
C LEU A 99 -1.77 -11.59 -8.21
N ILE A 100 -2.00 -11.14 -9.45
CA ILE A 100 -0.96 -11.08 -10.48
C ILE A 100 -0.76 -9.62 -10.85
N PHE A 101 0.46 -9.12 -10.68
CA PHE A 101 0.87 -7.80 -11.13
C PHE A 101 1.75 -7.90 -12.38
N VAL A 102 1.46 -7.10 -13.40
CA VAL A 102 2.22 -7.03 -14.65
C VAL A 102 2.76 -5.61 -14.79
N HIS A 103 4.08 -5.46 -14.84
CA HIS A 103 4.74 -4.15 -14.89
C HIS A 103 4.43 -3.40 -16.19
N GLY A 104 4.50 -2.07 -16.12
CA GLY A 104 4.46 -1.19 -17.30
C GLY A 104 5.81 -1.10 -18.03
N GLY A 105 5.96 -0.10 -18.90
CA GLY A 105 7.18 0.09 -19.70
C GLY A 105 6.93 0.16 -21.21
N ALA A 106 5.73 0.58 -21.60
CA ALA A 106 5.35 0.87 -22.99
C ALA A 106 5.64 -0.27 -23.98
N PHE A 107 5.59 -1.54 -23.51
CA PHE A 107 5.89 -2.75 -24.29
C PHE A 107 7.32 -2.88 -24.82
N VAL A 108 8.22 -1.96 -24.45
CA VAL A 108 9.62 -1.94 -24.94
C VAL A 108 10.64 -2.13 -23.82
N THR A 109 10.24 -1.95 -22.57
CA THR A 109 11.11 -2.05 -21.40
C THR A 109 10.33 -2.43 -20.14
N GLY A 110 11.02 -2.44 -19.00
CA GLY A 110 10.50 -2.78 -17.69
C GLY A 110 10.91 -4.19 -17.26
N ASP A 111 10.80 -4.43 -15.97
CA ASP A 111 11.07 -5.72 -15.36
C ASP A 111 10.20 -5.90 -14.11
N LYS A 112 10.07 -7.13 -13.60
CA LYS A 112 9.32 -7.43 -12.38
C LYS A 112 9.98 -6.88 -11.12
N ARG A 113 11.21 -6.36 -11.23
CA ARG A 113 11.95 -5.66 -10.18
C ARG A 113 12.79 -4.52 -10.76
N VAL A 114 12.87 -3.39 -10.08
CA VAL A 114 13.70 -2.25 -10.49
C VAL A 114 14.92 -2.14 -9.58
N GLY A 115 16.03 -2.73 -10.00
CA GLY A 115 17.29 -2.75 -9.24
C GLY A 115 17.09 -3.32 -7.82
N ASP A 116 17.72 -2.68 -6.83
CA ASP A 116 17.57 -3.02 -5.41
C ASP A 116 16.45 -2.20 -4.72
N GLY A 117 15.63 -1.50 -5.51
CA GLY A 117 14.53 -0.68 -5.02
C GLY A 117 13.32 -1.54 -4.59
N PRO A 118 12.42 -0.97 -3.77
CA PRO A 118 11.30 -1.72 -3.19
C PRO A 118 10.11 -1.88 -4.15
N PHE A 119 10.21 -1.36 -5.37
CA PHE A 119 9.07 -1.27 -6.28
C PHE A 119 8.69 -2.63 -6.86
N TYR A 120 7.39 -2.82 -7.03
CA TYR A 120 6.70 -4.05 -7.43
C TYR A 120 6.65 -5.12 -6.35
N ASP A 121 7.74 -5.30 -5.60
CA ASP A 121 7.71 -6.08 -4.36
C ASP A 121 6.71 -5.50 -3.36
N ASN A 122 6.68 -4.16 -3.20
CA ASN A 122 5.73 -3.48 -2.32
C ASN A 122 4.25 -3.75 -2.67
N ILE A 123 3.94 -4.03 -3.94
CA ILE A 123 2.58 -4.41 -4.36
C ILE A 123 2.28 -5.84 -3.90
N MET A 124 3.26 -6.74 -4.03
CA MET A 124 3.10 -8.13 -3.61
C MET A 124 2.99 -8.25 -2.09
N LEU A 125 3.76 -7.46 -1.34
CA LEU A 125 3.72 -7.48 0.13
C LEU A 125 2.38 -7.04 0.72
N TRP A 126 1.66 -6.13 0.05
CA TRP A 126 0.30 -5.80 0.45
C TRP A 126 -0.66 -7.01 0.39
N ALA A 127 -0.37 -7.99 -0.48
CA ALA A 127 -1.24 -9.14 -0.73
C ALA A 127 -0.93 -10.38 0.13
N VAL A 128 0.17 -10.37 0.91
CA VAL A 128 0.67 -11.55 1.64
C VAL A 128 0.16 -11.60 3.07
#